data_AF-A0A5N5KN08-F1
#
_entry.id   AF-A0A5N5KN08-F1
#
_cell.length_a   1.000
_cell.length_b   1.000
_cell.length_c   1.000
_cell.angle_alpha   90.00
_cell.angle_beta   90.00
_cell.angle_gamma   90.00
#
_symmetry.space_group_name_H-M   'P 1'
#
loop_
_entity.id
_entity.type
_entity.pdbx_description
1 polymer ?
#
loop_
_entity_poly.entity_id
_entity_poly.type
_entity_poly.pdbx_seq_one_letter_code
_entity_poly.pdbx_strand_id
1 'polypeptide(L)'
;MEARDDYKFLKIKDAISAINQKVNLIGVVLEFGFPKTTRGTDCFCSLKIVDESYPKPGIPVNFFMAQMENLPSVGSPGDIIQLSRVVVDI
;
A
#
# COMPACT_ATOMS: atom_id res chain seq x y z
N MET A 1 15.33 20.51 18.02
CA MET A 1 14.63 19.22 17.90
C MET A 1 13.58 19.43 16.82
N GLU A 2 13.93 19.16 15.56
CA GLU A 2 12.99 19.34 14.45
C GLU A 2 11.85 18.34 14.65
N ALA A 3 10.61 18.83 14.68
CA ALA A 3 9.45 17.98 14.71
C ALA A 3 9.48 17.14 13.43
N ARG A 4 9.50 15.81 13.57
CA ARG A 4 9.45 14.87 12.45
C ARG A 4 8.04 14.90 11.84
N ASP A 5 7.75 15.95 11.08
CA ASP A 5 6.50 16.10 10.30
C ASP A 5 6.37 15.04 9.19
N ASP A 6 7.41 14.25 8.94
CA ASP A 6 7.46 13.20 7.91
C ASP A 6 6.56 11.98 8.17
N TYR A 7 5.95 11.86 9.36
CA TYR A 7 5.12 10.71 9.74
C TYR A 7 3.61 11.02 9.73
N LYS A 8 3.16 11.92 8.86
CA LYS A 8 1.74 12.10 8.62
C LYS A 8 1.21 10.96 7.74
N PHE A 9 0.25 10.20 8.28
CA PHE A 9 -0.54 9.25 7.50
C PHE A 9 -1.74 9.97 6.91
N LEU A 10 -1.93 9.84 5.59
CA LEU A 10 -3.08 10.36 4.91
C LEU A 10 -4.21 9.33 4.93
N LYS A 11 -5.45 9.83 4.95
CA LYS A 11 -6.62 9.01 4.63
C LYS A 11 -6.56 8.64 3.15
N ILE A 12 -7.08 7.46 2.79
CA ILE A 12 -7.04 6.97 1.40
C ILE A 12 -7.72 7.98 0.45
N LYS A 13 -8.84 8.57 0.86
CA LYS A 13 -9.54 9.60 0.08
C LYS A 13 -8.64 10.81 -0.25
N ASP A 14 -7.81 11.24 0.69
CA ASP A 14 -6.89 12.37 0.50
C ASP A 14 -5.68 11.95 -0.34
N ALA A 15 -5.17 10.74 -0.14
CA ALA A 15 -4.05 10.20 -0.90
C ALA A 15 -4.35 10.05 -2.39
N ILE A 16 -5.57 9.70 -2.78
CA ILE A 16 -6.00 9.64 -4.19
C ILE A 16 -5.84 11.03 -4.87
N SER A 17 -5.94 12.12 -4.10
CA SER A 17 -5.75 13.48 -4.62
C SER A 17 -4.26 13.91 -4.64
N ALA A 18 -3.36 13.13 -4.03
CA ALA A 18 -1.94 13.43 -3.88
C ALA A 18 -1.07 12.75 -4.96
N ILE A 19 -1.49 12.87 -6.21
CA ILE A 19 -0.83 12.25 -7.38
C ILE A 19 0.62 12.75 -7.48
N ASN A 20 1.55 11.84 -7.82
CA ASN A 20 3.00 12.09 -7.91
C ASN A 20 3.66 12.51 -6.58
N GLN A 21 2.95 12.42 -5.46
CA GLN A 21 3.51 12.68 -4.13
C GLN A 21 3.78 11.36 -3.40
N LYS A 22 4.82 11.38 -2.55
CA LYS A 22 5.09 10.27 -1.63
C LYS A 22 4.26 10.47 -0.38
N VAL A 23 3.39 9.51 -0.09
CA VAL A 23 2.48 9.56 1.05
C VAL A 23 2.65 8.33 1.94
N ASN A 24 2.27 8.46 3.20
CA ASN A 24 2.17 7.32 4.12
C ASN A 24 0.70 6.95 4.29
N LEU A 25 0.40 5.66 4.29
CA LEU A 25 -0.96 5.11 4.38
C LEU A 25 -1.03 4.05 5.47
N ILE A 26 -2.17 3.98 6.16
CA ILE A 26 -2.56 2.84 6.98
C ILE A 26 -3.93 2.41 6.49
N GLY A 27 -4.11 1.11 6.27
CA GLY A 27 -5.37 0.57 5.79
C GLY A 27 -5.59 -0.87 6.22
N VAL A 28 -6.82 -1.32 6.06
CA VAL A 28 -7.24 -2.70 6.26
C VAL A 28 -7.19 -3.41 4.91
N VAL A 29 -6.57 -4.59 4.86
CA VAL A 29 -6.51 -5.40 3.66
C VAL A 29 -7.88 -6.04 3.39
N LEU A 30 -8.47 -5.72 2.24
CA LEU A 30 -9.72 -6.29 1.77
C LEU A 30 -9.48 -7.52 0.89
N GLU A 31 -8.50 -7.46 0.00
CA GLU A 31 -8.11 -8.55 -0.90
C GLU A 31 -6.59 -8.58 -1.04
N PHE A 32 -6.02 -9.76 -1.28
CA PHE A 32 -4.60 -9.92 -1.53
C PHE A 32 -4.37 -10.98 -2.62
N GLY A 33 -3.49 -10.64 -3.57
CA GLY A 33 -3.04 -11.54 -4.60
C GLY A 33 -1.82 -12.34 -4.14
N PHE A 34 -1.73 -13.60 -4.56
CA PHE A 34 -0.55 -14.42 -4.28
C PHE A 34 0.71 -13.80 -4.89
N PRO A 35 1.84 -13.82 -4.15
CA PRO A 35 3.16 -13.49 -4.69
C PRO A 35 3.47 -14.23 -5.99
N LYS A 36 3.97 -13.53 -7.00
CA LYS A 36 4.35 -14.10 -8.30
C LYS A 36 5.68 -13.51 -8.75
N THR A 37 6.44 -14.26 -9.54
CA THR A 37 7.56 -13.68 -10.29
C THR A 37 7.01 -12.89 -11.47
N THR A 38 7.61 -11.74 -11.77
CA THR A 38 7.33 -11.02 -13.02
C THR A 38 8.08 -11.73 -14.17
N ARG A 39 7.97 -11.18 -15.39
CA ARG A 39 8.81 -11.62 -16.53
C ARG A 39 10.25 -11.11 -16.44
N GLY A 40 10.54 -10.21 -15.50
CA GLY A 40 11.84 -9.61 -15.28
C GLY A 40 12.61 -10.33 -14.15
N THR A 41 13.30 -9.54 -13.34
CA THR A 41 14.10 -10.03 -12.19
C THR A 41 13.41 -9.84 -10.84
N ASP A 42 12.20 -9.29 -10.83
CA ASP A 42 11.45 -8.91 -9.64
C ASP A 42 10.26 -9.84 -9.36
N CYS A 43 9.80 -9.76 -8.12
CA CYS A 43 8.62 -10.41 -7.59
C CYS A 43 7.54 -9.36 -7.34
N PHE A 44 6.29 -9.76 -7.51
CA PHE A 44 5.13 -8.90 -7.46
C PHE A 44 4.02 -9.48 -6.57
N CYS A 45 3.37 -8.63 -5.80
CA CYS A 45 2.04 -8.90 -5.26
C CYS A 45 1.18 -7.63 -5.28
N SER A 46 -0.14 -7.81 -5.26
CA SER A 46 -1.10 -6.72 -5.22
C SER A 46 -2.03 -6.91 -4.04
N LEU A 47 -2.28 -5.83 -3.30
CA LEU A 47 -3.24 -5.78 -2.20
C LEU A 47 -4.33 -4.78 -2.55
N LYS A 48 -5.54 -5.00 -2.08
CA LYS A 48 -6.60 -3.99 -2.06
C LYS A 48 -6.81 -3.57 -0.63
N ILE A 49 -6.64 -2.29 -0.33
CA ILE A 49 -6.77 -1.76 1.04
C ILE A 49 -7.91 -0.74 1.13
N VAL A 50 -8.47 -0.62 2.33
CA VAL A 50 -9.56 0.32 2.66
C VAL A 50 -9.26 1.03 3.98
N ASP A 51 -9.90 2.17 4.19
CA ASP A 51 -9.93 2.88 5.47
C ASP A 51 -11.34 3.42 5.72
N GLU A 52 -11.54 4.13 6.82
CA GLU A 52 -12.81 4.77 7.15
C GLU A 52 -13.27 5.82 6.12
N SER A 53 -12.35 6.43 5.38
CA SER A 53 -12.63 7.50 4.41
C SER A 53 -13.04 6.96 3.03
N TYR A 54 -12.60 5.75 2.71
CA TYR A 54 -12.77 5.11 1.42
C TYR A 54 -13.03 3.58 1.57
N PRO A 55 -14.17 3.19 2.16
CA PRO A 55 -14.46 1.79 2.48
C PRO A 55 -14.78 0.91 1.26
N LYS A 56 -15.26 1.50 0.16
CA LYS A 56 -15.52 0.83 -1.12
C LYS A 56 -15.26 1.81 -2.28
N PRO A 57 -14.68 1.37 -3.40
CA PRO A 57 -14.20 0.02 -3.72
C PRO A 57 -12.89 -0.40 -3.03
N GLY A 58 -12.19 0.53 -2.37
CA GLY A 58 -10.81 0.33 -1.89
C GLY A 58 -9.77 0.70 -2.96
N ILE A 59 -8.52 0.83 -2.54
CA ILE A 59 -7.41 1.21 -3.42
C ILE A 59 -6.47 0.01 -3.65
N PRO A 60 -6.13 -0.32 -4.91
CA PRO A 60 -5.11 -1.31 -5.20
C PRO A 60 -3.72 -0.74 -4.88
N VAL A 61 -2.88 -1.55 -4.25
CA VAL A 61 -1.48 -1.25 -3.94
C VAL A 61 -0.63 -2.37 -4.51
N ASN A 62 0.32 -1.98 -5.35
CA ASN A 62 1.19 -2.89 -6.06
C ASN A 62 2.60 -2.87 -5.45
N PHE A 63 3.12 -4.04 -5.12
CA PHE A 63 4.44 -4.21 -4.52
C PHE A 63 5.35 -4.90 -5.53
N PHE A 64 6.54 -4.34 -5.73
CA PHE A 64 7.59 -4.91 -6.55
C PHE A 64 8.85 -5.01 -5.72
N MET A 65 9.41 -6.21 -5.60
CA MET A 65 10.59 -6.48 -4.78
C MET A 65 11.52 -7.49 -5.43
N ALA A 66 12.82 -7.43 -5.13
CA ALA A 66 13.80 -8.34 -5.74
C ALA A 66 13.61 -9.82 -5.35
N GLN A 67 13.02 -10.09 -4.18
CA GLN A 67 12.83 -11.45 -3.65
C GLN A 67 11.43 -11.60 -3.05
N MET A 68 10.85 -12.80 -3.15
CA MET A 68 9.51 -13.10 -2.62
C MET A 68 9.41 -12.89 -1.12
N GLU A 69 10.48 -13.16 -0.37
CA GLU A 69 10.54 -13.03 1.09
C GLU A 69 10.33 -11.59 1.59
N ASN A 70 10.58 -10.61 0.72
CA ASN A 70 10.40 -9.20 1.06
C ASN A 70 8.97 -8.71 0.80
N LEU A 71 8.17 -9.45 0.00
CA LEU A 71 6.78 -9.08 -0.25
C LEU A 71 5.95 -9.14 1.03
N PRO A 72 4.92 -8.29 1.17
CA PRO A 72 4.07 -8.31 2.35
C PRO A 72 3.40 -9.69 2.51
N SER A 73 3.54 -10.26 3.70
CA SER A 73 2.81 -11.46 4.11
C SER A 73 1.49 -11.04 4.74
N VAL A 74 0.39 -11.30 4.04
CA VAL A 74 -0.98 -11.07 4.53
C VAL A 74 -1.58 -12.44 4.87
N GLY A 75 -2.07 -12.59 6.10
CA GLY A 75 -2.66 -13.84 6.59
C GLY A 75 -4.13 -13.96 6.22
N SER A 76 -4.88 -12.86 6.31
CA SER A 76 -6.33 -12.87 6.05
C SER A 76 -6.90 -11.47 5.71
N PRO A 77 -8.06 -11.39 5.04
CA PRO A 77 -8.79 -10.14 4.92
C PRO A 77 -9.14 -9.59 6.32
N GLY A 78 -8.88 -8.31 6.55
CA GLY A 78 -8.99 -7.68 7.87
C GLY A 78 -7.65 -7.33 8.53
N ASP A 79 -6.54 -7.88 8.03
CA ASP A 79 -5.21 -7.51 8.48
C ASP A 79 -4.93 -6.01 8.25
N ILE A 80 -4.24 -5.37 9.18
CA ILE A 80 -3.85 -3.97 9.06
C ILE A 80 -2.47 -3.90 8.41
N ILE A 81 -2.34 -3.05 7.40
CA ILE A 81 -1.07 -2.77 6.74
C ILE A 81 -0.71 -1.29 6.84
N GLN A 82 0.54 -1.02 7.18
CA GLN A 82 1.14 0.31 7.17
C GLN A 82 2.11 0.41 6.00
N LEU A 83 1.93 1.45 5.19
CA LEU A 83 2.76 1.74 4.03
C LEU A 83 3.41 3.11 4.18
N SER A 84 4.70 3.18 3.88
CA SER A 84 5.47 4.42 4.01
C SER A 84 6.03 4.83 2.67
N ARG A 85 5.97 6.13 2.36
CA ARG A 85 6.53 6.75 1.15
C ARG A 85 6.05 6.09 -0.16
N VAL A 86 4.78 5.70 -0.21
CA VAL A 86 4.14 5.14 -1.41
C VAL A 86 3.87 6.27 -2.40
N VAL A 87 4.15 6.03 -3.68
CA VAL A 87 3.80 6.95 -4.76
C VAL A 87 2.39 6.65 -5.21
N VAL A 88 1.54 7.67 -5.28
CA VAL A 88 0.21 7.58 -5.88
C VAL A 88 0.32 7.97 -7.35
N ASP A 89 -0.15 7.07 -8.22
CA ASP A 89 -0.16 7.25 -9.68
C ASP A 89 -1.56 6.89 -10.22
N ILE A 90 -1.92 7.39 -11.41
CA ILE A 90 -3.22 7.18 -12.08
C ILE A 90 -3.06 6.30 -13.31
#